data_AF-A0AAE3XTU6-F1
#
_entry.id   AF-A0AAE3XTU6-F1
#
_cell.length_a   1.000
_cell.length_b   1.000
_cell.length_c   1.000
_cell.angle_alpha   90.00
_cell.angle_beta   90.00
_cell.angle_gamma   90.00
#
_symmetry.space_group_name_H-M   'P 1'
#
loop_
_entity.id
_entity.type
_entity.pdbx_description
1 polymer ?
#
loop_
_entity_poly.entity_id
_entity_poly.type
_entity_poly.pdbx_seq_one_letter_code
_entity_poly.pdbx_strand_id
1 'polypeptide(L)'
;MKKEIVKISPKVAINIIKSIENGPKEVPAKISVSLGMIKYLLQETVESFQSRQKSIFEEMATLENEQLVIPQDKQQEFMDKVNPIFDNEVEMELPIIEIEDLQNVEASIDPNFVTSLMPVLNIA
;
A
#
# COMPACT_ATOMS: atom_id res chain seq x y z
N MET A 1 -11.91 6.47 -17.58
CA MET A 1 -10.63 6.29 -16.85
C MET A 1 -10.29 4.82 -16.94
N LYS A 2 -9.11 4.47 -17.49
CA LYS A 2 -8.67 3.08 -17.60
C LYS A 2 -8.34 2.55 -16.21
N LYS A 3 -8.66 1.29 -15.96
CA LYS A 3 -8.29 0.59 -14.73
C LYS A 3 -7.55 -0.70 -15.09
N GLU A 4 -6.63 -1.11 -14.23
CA GLU A 4 -5.94 -2.39 -14.37
C GLU A 4 -5.82 -3.08 -13.01
N ILE A 5 -5.66 -4.41 -13.07
CA ILE A 5 -5.38 -5.21 -11.89
C ILE A 5 -3.89 -5.06 -11.57
N VAL A 6 -3.61 -4.48 -10.41
CA VAL A 6 -2.25 -4.29 -9.90
C VAL A 6 -2.05 -5.19 -8.69
N LYS A 7 -0.87 -5.82 -8.58
CA LYS A 7 -0.45 -6.53 -7.38
C LYS A 7 0.32 -5.58 -6.48
N ILE A 8 -0.21 -5.34 -5.28
CA ILE A 8 0.38 -4.40 -4.33
C ILE A 8 0.41 -5.03 -2.94
N SER A 9 1.58 -5.00 -2.30
CA SER A 9 1.69 -5.31 -0.88
C SER A 9 1.36 -4.07 -0.01
N PRO A 10 0.93 -4.25 1.24
CA PRO A 10 0.66 -3.14 2.15
C PRO A 10 1.85 -2.17 2.29
N LYS A 11 3.07 -2.71 2.27
CA LYS A 11 4.30 -1.92 2.29
C LYS A 11 4.44 -1.01 1.07
N VAL A 12 4.17 -1.54 -0.13
CA VAL A 12 4.19 -0.75 -1.37
C VAL A 12 3.07 0.29 -1.36
N ALA A 13 1.86 -0.08 -0.91
CA ALA A 13 0.74 0.84 -0.77
C ALA A 13 1.08 2.05 0.12
N ILE A 14 1.71 1.82 1.28
CA ILE A 14 2.16 2.89 2.18
C ILE A 14 3.15 3.84 1.50
N ASN A 15 4.10 3.31 0.72
CA ASN A 15 5.07 4.12 0.01
C ASN A 15 4.40 5.00 -1.06
N ILE A 16 3.45 4.43 -1.82
CA ILE A 16 2.67 5.18 -2.81
C ILE A 16 1.86 6.29 -2.13
N ILE A 17 1.13 6.00 -1.04
CA ILE A 17 0.35 7.00 -0.29
C ILE A 17 1.26 8.14 0.17
N LYS A 18 2.40 7.84 0.77
CA LYS A 18 3.38 8.84 1.20
C LYS A 18 3.89 9.68 0.03
N SER A 19 4.15 9.06 -1.11
CA SER A 19 4.56 9.80 -2.31
C SER A 19 3.46 10.70 -2.84
N ILE A 20 2.18 10.29 -2.80
CA ILE A 20 1.05 11.14 -3.17
C ILE A 20 0.92 12.33 -2.21
N GLU A 21 1.09 12.11 -0.90
CA GLU A 21 0.97 13.16 0.12
C GLU A 21 2.11 14.18 0.11
N ASN A 22 3.33 13.71 -0.17
CA ASN A 22 4.53 14.56 -0.21
C ASN A 22 4.91 15.00 -1.63
N GLY A 23 4.14 14.56 -2.62
CA GLY A 23 4.37 14.84 -4.04
C GLY A 23 4.10 16.29 -4.43
N PRO A 24 4.25 16.61 -5.73
CA PRO A 24 4.00 17.95 -6.24
C PRO A 24 2.56 18.39 -5.95
N LYS A 25 2.42 19.64 -5.45
CA LYS A 25 1.12 20.24 -5.15
C LYS A 25 0.33 20.61 -6.41
N GLU A 26 1.05 20.86 -7.51
CA GLU A 26 0.48 21.23 -8.79
C GLU A 26 0.70 20.10 -9.78
N VAL A 27 -0.37 19.35 -10.02
CA VAL A 27 -0.47 18.37 -11.11
C VAL A 27 -1.76 18.67 -11.89
N PRO A 28 -1.85 18.33 -13.18
CA PRO A 28 -3.08 18.44 -13.95
C PRO A 28 -4.26 17.83 -13.20
N ALA A 29 -5.43 18.49 -13.27
CA ALA A 29 -6.62 18.08 -12.52
C ALA A 29 -7.01 16.61 -12.76
N LYS A 30 -6.84 16.10 -13.98
CA LYS A 30 -7.06 14.69 -14.35
C LYS A 30 -6.16 13.73 -13.54
N ILE A 31 -4.88 14.10 -13.35
CA ILE A 31 -3.91 13.33 -12.56
C ILE A 31 -4.25 13.45 -11.08
N SER A 32 -4.56 14.66 -10.60
CA SER A 32 -4.94 14.89 -9.21
C SER A 32 -6.12 14.02 -8.77
N VAL A 33 -7.16 13.93 -9.61
CA VAL A 33 -8.32 13.07 -9.36
C VAL A 33 -7.91 11.59 -9.30
N SER A 34 -7.07 11.14 -10.23
CA SER A 34 -6.59 9.75 -10.28
C SER A 34 -5.76 9.41 -9.05
N LEU A 35 -4.81 10.27 -8.66
CA LEU A 35 -4.01 10.12 -7.45
C LEU A 35 -4.88 10.10 -6.18
N GLY A 36 -5.91 10.94 -6.12
CA GLY A 36 -6.87 10.94 -5.02
C GLY A 36 -7.61 9.60 -4.88
N MET A 37 -8.04 9.02 -6.00
CA MET A 37 -8.70 7.70 -6.00
C MET A 37 -7.73 6.56 -5.66
N ILE A 38 -6.50 6.58 -6.20
CA ILE A 38 -5.47 5.59 -5.87
C ILE A 38 -5.16 5.64 -4.38
N LYS A 39 -4.94 6.84 -3.83
CA LYS A 39 -4.68 7.03 -2.40
C LYS A 39 -5.80 6.44 -1.55
N TYR A 40 -7.06 6.75 -1.87
CA TYR A 40 -8.22 6.23 -1.14
C TYR A 40 -8.26 4.70 -1.12
N LEU A 41 -8.14 4.04 -2.28
CA LEU A 41 -8.20 2.58 -2.39
C LEU A 41 -7.02 1.89 -1.69
N LEU A 42 -5.84 2.48 -1.77
CA LEU A 42 -4.66 1.98 -1.05
C LEU A 42 -4.80 2.14 0.46
N GLN A 43 -5.42 3.23 0.94
CA GLN A 43 -5.67 3.43 2.37
C GLN A 43 -6.63 2.37 2.92
N GLU A 44 -7.75 2.10 2.24
CA GLU A 44 -8.68 1.02 2.64
C GLU A 44 -7.96 -0.33 2.73
N THR A 45 -7.07 -0.60 1.76
CA THR A 45 -6.25 -1.82 1.76
C THR A 45 -5.36 -1.87 3.00
N VAL A 46 -4.55 -0.82 3.25
CA VAL A 46 -3.66 -0.75 4.42
C VAL A 46 -4.41 -0.89 5.74
N GLU A 47 -5.56 -0.22 5.89
CA GLU A 47 -6.40 -0.33 7.09
C GLU A 47 -6.93 -1.75 7.30
N SER A 48 -7.35 -2.44 6.23
CA SER A 48 -7.77 -3.84 6.29
C SER A 48 -6.65 -4.75 6.80
N PHE A 49 -5.42 -4.54 6.30
CA PHE A 49 -4.25 -5.29 6.75
C PHE A 49 -3.86 -5.00 8.20
N GLN A 50 -3.90 -3.74 8.62
CA GLN A 50 -3.65 -3.34 10.01
C GLN A 50 -4.70 -3.93 10.97
N SER A 51 -5.97 -3.96 10.56
CA SER A 51 -7.04 -4.58 11.34
C SER A 51 -6.82 -6.08 11.52
N ARG A 52 -6.43 -6.80 10.45
CA ARG A 52 -6.06 -8.23 10.54
C ARG A 52 -4.87 -8.45 11.47
N GLN A 53 -3.81 -7.64 11.33
CA GLN A 53 -2.64 -7.72 12.19
C GLN A 53 -3.02 -7.50 13.67
N LYS A 54 -3.88 -6.52 13.96
CA LYS A 54 -4.37 -6.25 15.31
C LYS A 54 -5.16 -7.43 15.88
N SER A 55 -6.07 -8.03 15.12
CA SER A 55 -6.81 -9.23 15.55
C SER A 55 -5.87 -10.36 15.92
N ILE A 56 -4.85 -10.59 15.10
CA ILE A 56 -3.84 -11.63 15.31
C ILE A 56 -3.03 -11.36 16.60
N PHE A 57 -2.71 -10.11 16.92
CA PHE A 57 -2.07 -9.75 18.20
C PHE A 57 -3.01 -9.86 19.41
N GLU A 58 -4.28 -9.50 19.28
CA GLU A 58 -5.27 -9.61 20.36
C GLU A 58 -5.56 -11.07 20.73
N GLU A 59 -5.61 -11.97 19.74
CA GLU A 59 -5.69 -13.42 19.97
C GLU A 59 -4.49 -13.94 20.78
N MET A 60 -3.27 -13.48 20.48
CA MET A 60 -2.08 -13.84 21.26
C MET A 60 -2.12 -13.32 22.69
N ALA A 61 -2.49 -12.05 22.87
CA ALA A 61 -2.60 -11.47 24.21
C ALA A 61 -3.62 -12.24 25.07
N THR A 62 -4.65 -12.80 24.45
CA THR A 62 -5.64 -13.64 25.13
C THR A 62 -5.02 -14.99 25.54
N LEU A 63 -4.27 -15.64 24.64
CA LEU A 63 -3.54 -16.88 24.93
C LEU A 63 -2.51 -16.71 26.06
N GLU A 64 -1.80 -15.57 26.10
CA GLU A 64 -0.85 -15.26 27.18
C GLU A 64 -1.56 -14.97 28.52
N ASN A 65 -2.67 -14.23 28.49
CA ASN A 65 -3.44 -13.89 29.70
C ASN A 65 -4.15 -15.10 30.33
N GLU A 66 -4.49 -16.13 29.54
CA GLU A 66 -5.04 -17.40 30.04
C GLU A 66 -3.99 -18.30 30.72
N GLN A 67 -2.74 -17.82 30.92
CA GLN A 67 -1.61 -18.59 31.49
C GLN A 67 -1.29 -19.89 30.74
N LEU A 68 -1.77 -20.03 29.51
CA LEU A 68 -1.28 -21.08 28.61
C LEU A 68 0.16 -20.70 28.30
N VAL A 69 1.12 -21.47 28.83
CA VAL A 69 2.53 -21.33 28.47
C VAL A 69 2.62 -21.54 26.96
N ILE A 70 2.70 -20.45 26.19
CA ILE A 70 2.94 -20.51 24.76
C ILE A 70 4.40 -20.95 24.59
N PRO A 71 4.66 -22.12 24.00
CA PRO A 71 6.02 -22.56 23.74
C PRO A 71 6.77 -21.55 22.85
N GLN A 72 8.08 -21.36 23.04
CA GLN A 72 8.88 -20.40 22.26
C GLN A 72 8.81 -20.65 20.75
N ASP A 73 8.72 -21.92 20.34
CA ASP A 73 8.48 -22.34 18.95
C ASP A 73 7.14 -21.85 18.40
N LYS A 74 6.10 -21.78 19.24
CA LYS A 74 4.78 -21.24 18.85
C LYS A 74 4.79 -19.72 18.74
N GLN A 75 5.55 -19.02 19.59
CA GLN A 75 5.78 -17.58 19.44
C GLN A 75 6.57 -17.25 18.16
N GLN A 76 7.59 -18.04 17.83
CA GLN A 76 8.36 -17.86 16.59
C GLN A 76 7.51 -18.18 15.36
N GLU A 77 6.78 -19.30 15.34
CA GLU A 77 5.85 -19.67 14.26
C GLU A 77 4.80 -18.56 14.01
N PHE A 78 4.39 -17.87 15.08
CA PHE A 78 3.49 -16.74 14.98
C PHE A 78 4.16 -15.50 14.38
N MET A 79 5.36 -15.12 14.86
CA MET A 79 6.11 -13.99 14.28
C MET A 79 6.40 -14.23 12.79
N ASP A 80 6.68 -15.48 12.42
CA ASP A 80 6.87 -15.90 11.03
C ASP A 80 5.58 -15.81 10.20
N LYS A 81 4.40 -15.89 10.81
CA LYS A 81 3.10 -15.66 10.14
C LYS A 81 2.71 -14.19 10.05
N VAL A 82 3.11 -13.36 11.00
CA VAL A 82 2.75 -11.92 11.04
C VAL A 82 3.67 -11.08 10.17
N ASN A 83 4.97 -11.34 10.18
CA ASN A 83 5.95 -10.55 9.43
C ASN A 83 5.67 -10.49 7.90
N PRO A 84 5.27 -11.58 7.22
CA PRO A 84 4.99 -11.54 5.79
C PRO A 84 3.71 -10.80 5.41
N ILE A 85 2.83 -10.45 6.37
CA ILE A 85 1.54 -9.82 6.07
C ILE A 85 1.71 -8.50 5.33
N PHE A 86 2.79 -7.74 5.60
CA PHE A 86 3.10 -6.49 4.91
C PHE A 86 3.79 -6.67 3.56
N ASP A 87 4.32 -7.86 3.29
CA ASP A 87 4.97 -8.20 2.02
C ASP A 87 4.05 -9.01 1.08
N ASN A 88 2.95 -9.58 1.58
CA ASN A 88 1.96 -10.28 0.77
C ASN A 88 1.23 -9.32 -0.18
N GLU A 89 1.38 -9.57 -1.48
CA GLU A 89 0.68 -8.81 -2.52
C GLU A 89 -0.79 -9.20 -2.59
N VAL A 90 -1.64 -8.21 -2.82
CA VAL A 90 -3.05 -8.39 -3.20
C VAL A 90 -3.31 -7.80 -4.57
N GLU A 91 -4.16 -8.48 -5.32
CA GLU A 91 -4.69 -7.96 -6.58
C GLU A 91 -5.77 -6.92 -6.29
N MET A 92 -5.60 -5.73 -6.85
CA MET A 92 -6.52 -4.62 -6.70
C MET A 92 -6.75 -3.93 -8.04
N GLU A 93 -8.00 -3.60 -8.33
CA GLU A 93 -8.36 -2.83 -9.50
C GLU A 93 -8.11 -1.34 -9.22
N LEU A 94 -7.06 -0.78 -9.82
CA LEU A 94 -6.69 0.62 -9.63
C LEU A 94 -6.87 1.42 -10.93
N PRO A 95 -7.26 2.70 -10.84
CA PRO A 95 -7.16 3.58 -11.98
C PRO A 95 -5.68 3.78 -12.33
N ILE A 96 -5.40 3.79 -13.62
CA ILE A 96 -4.04 3.90 -14.12
C ILE A 96 -3.79 5.33 -14.60
N ILE A 97 -2.61 5.85 -14.26
CA ILE A 97 -2.10 7.13 -14.77
C ILE A 97 -1.17 6.83 -15.95
N GLU A 98 -1.43 7.46 -17.09
CA GLU A 98 -0.55 7.37 -18.26
C GLU A 98 0.72 8.18 -17.99
N ILE A 99 1.89 7.60 -18.26
CA ILE A 99 3.17 8.28 -18.04
C ILE A 99 3.26 9.60 -18.84
N GLU A 100 2.66 9.65 -20.02
CA GLU A 100 2.57 10.86 -20.84
C GLU A 100 1.84 12.01 -20.12
N ASP A 101 0.82 11.69 -19.31
CA ASP A 101 0.13 12.70 -18.49
C ASP A 101 1.11 13.27 -17.43
N LEU A 102 2.03 12.46 -16.89
CA LEU A 102 3.04 12.87 -15.90
C LEU A 102 4.24 13.61 -16.52
N GLN A 103 4.65 13.25 -17.74
CA GLN A 103 5.76 13.91 -18.44
C GLN A 103 5.44 15.35 -18.88
N ASN A 104 4.15 15.66 -19.06
CA ASN A 104 3.67 17.00 -19.40
C ASN A 104 3.54 17.93 -18.18
N VAL A 105 3.72 17.41 -16.96
CA VAL A 105 3.86 18.23 -15.76
C VAL A 105 5.31 18.70 -15.71
N GLU A 106 5.54 19.92 -16.21
CA GLU A 106 6.81 20.65 -16.30
C GLU A 106 7.98 20.02 -15.53
N ALA A 107 9.02 19.57 -16.26
CA ALA A 107 10.45 19.29 -15.95
C ALA A 107 11.00 19.24 -14.48
N SER A 108 10.16 19.16 -13.46
CA SER A 108 10.45 19.38 -12.04
C SER A 108 9.71 18.40 -11.13
N ILE A 109 8.95 17.45 -11.69
CA ILE A 109 8.49 16.32 -10.89
C ILE A 109 9.71 15.54 -10.41
N ASP A 110 9.81 15.38 -9.09
CA ASP A 110 10.82 14.57 -8.43
C ASP A 110 10.84 13.15 -9.04
N PRO A 111 11.98 12.67 -9.59
CA PRO A 111 12.09 11.31 -10.10
C PRO A 111 11.72 10.23 -9.07
N ASN A 112 11.87 10.51 -7.77
CA ASN A 112 11.45 9.62 -6.70
C ASN A 112 9.92 9.53 -6.62
N PHE A 113 9.19 10.61 -6.90
CA PHE A 113 7.74 10.59 -6.97
C PHE A 113 7.25 9.67 -8.10
N VAL A 114 7.83 9.82 -9.30
CA VAL A 114 7.50 8.95 -10.45
C VAL A 114 7.84 7.50 -10.15
N THR A 115 9.03 7.25 -9.58
CA THR A 115 9.50 5.90 -9.24
C THR A 115 8.58 5.22 -8.23
N SER A 116 8.14 5.94 -7.19
CA SER A 116 7.21 5.40 -6.21
C SER A 116 5.84 5.08 -6.79
N LEU A 117 5.42 5.79 -7.83
CA LEU A 117 4.16 5.53 -8.52
C LEU A 117 4.24 4.41 -9.55
N MET A 118 5.43 3.96 -9.97
CA MET A 118 5.59 2.92 -11.01
C MET A 118 4.63 1.72 -10.92
N PRO A 119 4.31 1.17 -9.73
CA PRO A 119 3.33 0.07 -9.64
C PRO A 119 1.93 0.41 -10.17
N VAL A 120 1.56 1.69 -10.21
CA VAL A 120 0.24 2.20 -10.61
C VAL A 120 0.29 3.07 -11.88
N LEU A 121 1.43 3.08 -12.60
CA LEU A 121 1.58 3.79 -13.87
C LEU A 121 1.43 2.83 -15.06
N ASN A 122 0.85 3.32 -16.16
CA ASN A 122 0.97 2.63 -17.46
C ASN A 122 2.24 3.08 -18.16
N ILE A 123 3.12 2.13 -18.44
CA ILE A 123 4.18 2.28 -19.44
C ILE A 123 3.59 1.72 -20.75
N ALA A 124 2.69 2.46 -21.38
CA ALA A 124 2.20 2.11 -22.72
C ALA A 124 3.30 2.30 -23.76
#